data_AF-A0A3M1RHX5-F1
#
_entry.id   AF-A0A3M1RHX5-F1
#
_cell.length_a   1.000
_cell.length_b   1.000
_cell.length_c   1.000
_cell.angle_alpha   90.00
_cell.angle_beta   90.00
_cell.angle_gamma   90.00
#
_symmetry.space_group_name_H-M   'P 1'
#
loop_
_entity.id
_entity.type
_entity.pdbx_description
1 polymer ?
#
loop_
_entity_poly.entity_id
_entity_poly.type
_entity_poly.pdbx_seq_one_letter_code
_entity_poly.pdbx_strand_id
1 'polypeptide(L)' 'MSETKEQPNVERKPGVCLPWEERKAELPPIESDEPLVQRIWEEVDEFGYMYIWQVLLSF' A
#
# COMPACT_ATOMS: atom_id res chain seq x y z
N MET A 1 -23.60 -0.63 13.98
CA MET A 1 -23.74 -0.89 12.54
C MET A 1 -22.62 -0.11 11.87
N SER A 2 -21.45 -0.73 11.77
CA SER A 2 -20.23 -0.11 11.28
C SER A 2 -20.33 0.03 9.76
N GLU A 3 -20.13 1.24 9.24
CA GLU A 3 -20.11 1.56 7.82
C GLU A 3 -19.25 0.56 7.03
N THR A 4 -19.88 -0.25 6.17
CA THR A 4 -19.19 -0.94 5.09
C THR A 4 -18.76 0.13 4.10
N LYS A 5 -17.54 0.65 4.24
CA LYS A 5 -16.91 1.45 3.19
C LYS A 5 -16.79 0.56 1.96
N GLU A 6 -17.63 0.82 0.97
CA GLU A 6 -17.60 0.20 -0.36
C GLU A 6 -16.20 0.48 -0.93
N GLN A 7 -15.34 -0.55 -0.96
CA GLN A 7 -13.98 -0.38 -1.44
C GLN A 7 -14.05 -0.23 -2.95
N PRO A 8 -13.61 0.91 -3.52
CA PRO A 8 -13.55 1.06 -4.96
C PRO A 8 -12.66 -0.06 -5.53
N ASN A 9 -13.08 -0.67 -6.63
CA ASN A 9 -12.28 -1.66 -7.36
C ASN A 9 -11.09 -0.93 -7.98
N VAL A 10 -10.05 -0.71 -7.19
CA VAL A 10 -8.79 -0.16 -7.67
C VAL A 10 -8.02 -1.29 -8.32
N GLU A 11 -7.71 -1.15 -9.61
CA GLU A 11 -6.78 -2.05 -10.30
C GLU A 11 -5.40 -1.95 -9.64
N ARG A 12 -5.14 -2.84 -8.69
CA ARG A 12 -3.84 -2.95 -8.03
C ARG A 12 -2.90 -3.76 -8.91
N LYS A 13 -1.68 -3.27 -9.08
CA LYS A 13 -0.63 -4.05 -9.73
C LYS A 13 -0.30 -5.29 -8.89
N PRO A 14 0.07 -6.42 -9.52
CA PRO A 14 0.59 -7.56 -8.78
C PRO A 14 1.80 -7.15 -7.95
N GLY A 15 1.90 -7.63 -6.72
CA GLY A 15 3.01 -7.28 -5.81
C GLY A 15 2.77 -6.04 -4.93
N VAL A 16 1.64 -5.34 -5.08
CA VAL A 16 1.33 -4.10 -4.36
C VAL A 16 0.09 -4.30 -3.49
N CYS A 17 0.20 -3.94 -2.21
CA CYS A 17 -0.93 -3.89 -1.27
C CYS A 17 -1.62 -2.52 -1.32
N LEU A 18 -0.85 -1.43 -1.22
CA LEU A 18 -1.38 -0.06 -1.28
C LEU A 18 -0.51 0.81 -2.21
N PRO A 19 -1.04 1.20 -3.39
CA PRO A 19 -0.36 2.08 -4.33
C PRO A 19 0.07 3.41 -3.70
N TRP A 20 1.21 3.94 -4.16
CA TRP A 20 1.73 5.23 -3.70
C TRP A 20 0.71 6.38 -3.84
N GLU A 21 -0.09 6.40 -4.91
CA GLU A 21 -1.12 7.43 -5.12
C GLU A 21 -2.20 7.45 -4.03
N GLU A 22 -2.63 6.26 -3.57
CA GLU A 22 -3.59 6.14 -2.46
C GLU A 22 -2.93 6.62 -1.17
N ARG A 23 -1.67 6.21 -0.93
CA ARG A 23 -0.94 6.61 0.27
C ARG A 23 -0.67 8.11 0.32
N LYS A 24 -0.26 8.71 -0.80
CA LYS A 24 0.04 10.14 -0.91
C LYS A 24 -1.20 11.00 -0.70
N ALA A 25 -2.37 10.54 -1.14
CA ALA A 25 -3.63 11.25 -0.92
C ALA A 25 -4.04 11.32 0.56
N GLU A 26 -3.63 10.34 1.37
CA GLU A 26 -3.90 10.30 2.81
C GLU A 26 -2.83 11.01 3.65
N LEU A 27 -1.60 11.12 3.15
CA LEU A 27 -0.50 11.74 3.86
C LEU A 27 -0.63 13.27 3.87
N PRO A 28 -0.20 13.94 4.96
CA PRO A 28 -0.01 15.38 4.94
C PRO A 28 1.03 15.76 3.87
N PRO A 29 1.07 17.04 3.43
CA PRO A 29 2.04 17.51 2.45
C PRO A 29 3.45 17.10 2.86
N ILE A 30 4.13 16.36 1.99
CA ILE A 30 5.49 15.91 2.24
C ILE A 30 6.42 17.11 2.04
N GLU A 31 6.98 17.64 3.13
CA GLU A 31 7.94 18.76 3.09
C GLU A 31 9.34 18.32 2.62
N SER A 32 9.58 17.00 2.53
CA SER A 32 10.88 16.39 2.20
C SER A 32 10.96 15.84 0.76
N ASP A 33 12.02 15.11 0.47
CA ASP A 33 12.29 14.45 -0.82
C ASP A 33 11.22 13.37 -1.10
N GLU A 34 10.17 13.76 -1.82
CA GLU A 34 9.06 12.89 -2.19
C GLU A 34 9.49 11.60 -2.91
N PRO A 35 10.44 11.63 -3.89
CA PRO A 35 11.00 10.43 -4.49
C PRO A 35 11.55 9.41 -3.49
N LEU A 36 12.21 9.88 -2.43
CA LEU A 36 12.75 8.99 -1.40
C LEU A 36 11.62 8.33 -0.61
N VAL A 37 10.60 9.10 -0.22
CA VAL A 37 9.47 8.57 0.53
C VAL A 37 8.69 7.56 -0.31
N GLN A 38 8.46 7.85 -1.58
CA GLN A 38 7.83 6.91 -2.51
C GLN A 38 8.62 5.61 -2.60
N ARG A 39 9.94 5.68 -2.78
CA ARG A 39 10.78 4.48 -2.91
C ARG A 39 10.71 3.61 -1.65
N ILE A 40 10.87 4.22 -0.48
CA ILE A 40 10.80 3.49 0.79
C ILE A 40 9.39 2.91 1.01
N TRP A 41 8.35 3.64 0.63
CA TRP A 41 6.98 3.14 0.69
C TRP A 41 6.79 1.88 -0.16
N GLU A 42 7.19 1.93 -1.43
CA GLU A 42 7.07 0.81 -2.37
C GLU A 42 7.89 -0.40 -1.91
N GLU A 43 9.10 -0.20 -1.39
CA GLU A 43 9.93 -1.27 -0.82
C GLU A 43 9.23 -1.96 0.38
N VAL A 44 8.65 -1.18 1.31
CA VAL A 44 7.94 -1.71 2.48
C VAL A 44 6.64 -2.41 2.09
N ASP A 45 5.91 -1.86 1.13
CA ASP A 45 4.66 -2.43 0.64
C ASP A 45 4.89 -3.80 -0.03
N GLU A 46 5.96 -3.94 -0.82
CA GLU A 46 6.36 -5.22 -1.41
C GLU A 46 6.67 -6.28 -0.34
N PHE A 47 7.40 -5.91 0.72
CA PHE A 47 7.64 -6.81 1.86
C PHE A 47 6.33 -7.21 2.56
N GLY A 48 5.41 -6.26 2.73
CA GLY A 48 4.08 -6.51 3.28
C GLY A 48 3.28 -7.51 2.44
N TYR A 49 3.28 -7.31 1.11
CA TYR A 49 2.64 -8.22 0.16
C TYR A 49 3.19 -9.64 0.29
N MET A 50 4.53 -9.79 0.26
CA MET A 50 5.17 -11.09 0.42
C MET A 50 4.85 -11.73 1.77
N TYR A 51 4.85 -10.97 2.86
CA TYR A 51 4.52 -11.48 4.19
C TYR A 51 3.10 -12.06 4.24
N ILE A 52 2.11 -11.36 3.67
CA ILE A 52 0.73 -11.84 3.61
C ILE A 52 0.68 -13.20 2.89
N TRP A 53 1.35 -13.33 1.74
CA TRP A 53 1.40 -14.59 1.02
C TRP A 53 2.15 -15.70 1.75
N GLN A 54 3.27 -15.37 2.40
CA GLN A 54 4.01 -16.33 3.22
C GLN A 54 3.13 -16.87 4.34
N VAL A 55 2.38 -16.00 5.03
CA VAL A 55 1.39 -16.43 6.01
C VAL A 55 0.38 -17.34 5.32
N LEU A 56 -0.29 -16.91 4.26
CA LEU A 56 -1.37 -17.67 3.61
C LEU A 56 -0.98 -19.04 3.03
N LEU A 57 0.26 -19.22 2.58
CA LEU A 57 0.70 -20.42 1.86
C LEU A 57 1.52 -21.39 2.71
N SER A 58 1.99 -20.96 3.89
CA SER A 58 2.92 -21.75 4.70
C SER A 58 2.27 -22.48 5.89
N PHE A 59 0.95 -22.69 5.84
CA PHE A 59 0.20 -23.45 6.86
C PHE A 59 -0.58 -24.63 6.27
#